data_AF-A0A258N5Z4-F1
#
_entry.id   AF-A0A258N5Z4-F1
#
_cell.length_a   1.000
_cell.length_b   1.000
_cell.length_c   1.000
_cell.angle_alpha   90.00
_cell.angle_beta   90.00
_cell.angle_gamma   90.00
#
_symmetry.space_group_name_H-M   'P 1'
#
loop_
_entity.id
_entity.type
_entity.pdbx_description
1 polymer ?
#
loop_
_entity_poly.entity_id
_entity_poly.type
_entity_poly.pdbx_seq_one_letter_code
_entity_poly.pdbx_strand_id
1 'polypeptide(L)' 'MTDIATRVYNHTWKIDPIVRSVLDTDFYKLLMGQTIFRRHRDVKVTFGIHNRTSRVRLGE' A
#
# COMPACT_ATOMS: atom_id res chain seq x y z
N MET A 1 12.19 0.93 19.86
CA MET A 1 11.58 -0.41 19.74
C MET A 1 10.09 -0.18 19.54
N THR A 2 9.55 -0.53 18.37
CA THR A 2 8.15 -0.26 18.02
C THR A 2 7.26 -1.14 18.89
N ASP A 3 6.57 -0.54 19.86
CA ASP A 3 5.74 -1.28 20.81
C ASP A 3 4.41 -1.68 20.17
N ILE A 4 4.42 -2.85 19.53
CA ILE A 4 3.25 -3.46 18.88
C ILE A 4 2.17 -3.76 19.93
N ALA A 5 2.54 -4.13 21.16
CA ALA A 5 1.59 -4.46 22.22
C ALA A 5 0.78 -3.23 22.64
N THR A 6 1.43 -2.08 22.78
CA THR A 6 0.72 -0.82 23.09
C THR A 6 -0.15 -0.31 21.94
N ARG A 7 0.24 -0.55 20.67
CA ARG A 7 -0.61 -0.19 19.51
C ARG A 7 -1.88 -1.03 19.40
N VAL A 8 -1.82 -2.31 19.77
CA VAL A 8 -2.98 -3.22 19.75
C VAL A 8 -3.90 -2.98 20.95
N TYR A 9 -3.35 -2.63 22.12
CA TYR A 9 -4.10 -2.47 23.37
C TYR A 9 -4.70 -1.06 23.55
N ASN A 10 -4.02 0.00 23.09
CA ASN A 10 -4.57 1.36 23.16
C ASN A 10 -5.61 1.59 22.07
N HIS A 11 -6.86 1.21 22.37
CA HIS A 11 -8.06 1.62 21.64
C HIS A 11 -8.33 3.14 21.67
N THR A 12 -7.41 3.95 22.22
CA THR A 12 -7.51 5.40 22.38
C THR A 12 -7.06 6.19 21.14
N TRP A 13 -6.39 5.55 20.16
CA TRP A 13 -6.13 6.18 18.87
C TRP A 13 -7.37 6.07 18.00
N LYS A 14 -8.03 7.21 17.72
CA LYS A 14 -9.27 7.25 16.93
C LYS A 14 -9.15 6.58 15.56
N ILE A 15 -7.96 6.52 14.94
CA ILE A 15 -7.65 5.77 13.70
C ILE A 15 -6.13 5.45 13.67
N ASP A 16 -5.72 4.17 13.54
CA ASP A 16 -4.34 3.75 13.20
C ASP A 16 -4.33 3.15 11.78
N PRO A 17 -4.14 3.96 10.73
CA PRO A 17 -4.25 3.50 9.35
C PRO A 17 -3.01 2.68 8.94
N ILE A 18 -3.23 1.57 8.21
CA ILE A 18 -2.17 0.70 7.69
C ILE A 18 -1.28 1.48 6.70
N VAL A 19 -1.89 2.23 5.78
CA VAL A 19 -1.20 3.13 4.84
C VAL A 19 -1.30 4.55 5.37
N ARG A 20 -0.15 5.19 5.61
CA ARG A 20 -0.08 6.43 6.40
C ARG A 20 -0.08 7.69 5.56
N SER A 21 0.29 7.62 4.29
CA SER A 21 0.30 8.77 3.36
C SER A 21 0.39 8.32 1.90
N VAL A 22 0.24 9.24 0.95
CA VAL A 22 0.53 8.99 -0.48
C VAL A 22 2.02 8.68 -0.73
N LEU A 23 2.90 9.13 0.17
CA LEU A 23 4.34 8.86 0.10
C LEU A 23 4.73 7.52 0.73
N ASP A 24 3.77 6.79 1.33
CA ASP A 24 3.96 5.46 1.91
C ASP A 24 3.95 4.40 0.80
N THR A 25 4.94 4.49 -0.09
CA THR A 25 5.11 3.66 -1.28
C THR A 25 6.58 3.62 -1.70
N ASP A 26 6.94 2.71 -2.61
CA ASP A 26 8.30 2.64 -3.13
C ASP A 26 8.63 3.88 -3.99
N PHE A 27 9.82 4.46 -3.79
CA PHE A 27 10.25 5.68 -4.47
C PHE A 27 10.13 5.62 -6.01
N TYR A 28 10.38 4.45 -6.61
CA TYR A 28 10.30 4.28 -8.05
C TYR A 28 8.88 4.53 -8.60
N LYS A 29 7.82 4.31 -7.81
CA LYS A 29 6.43 4.57 -8.24
C LYS A 29 6.18 6.06 -8.49
N LEU A 30 6.83 6.95 -7.74
CA LEU A 30 6.73 8.40 -7.93
C LEU A 30 7.42 8.83 -9.24
N LEU A 31 8.62 8.31 -9.49
CA LEU A 31 9.36 8.57 -10.74
C LEU A 31 8.63 8.01 -11.97
N MET A 32 8.07 6.80 -11.85
CA MET A 32 7.22 6.20 -12.87
C MET A 32 5.97 7.05 -13.09
N GLY A 33 5.29 7.48 -12.04
CA GLY A 33 4.09 8.30 -12.09
C GLY A 33 4.33 9.61 -12.85
N GLN A 34 5.43 10.31 -12.57
CA GLN A 34 5.84 11.51 -13.31
C GLN A 34 6.07 11.21 -14.80
N THR A 35 6.75 10.12 -15.11
CA THR A 35 7.07 9.72 -16.49
C THR A 35 5.81 9.37 -17.28
N ILE A 36 4.93 8.56 -16.70
CA ILE A 36 3.65 8.16 -17.29
C ILE A 36 2.76 9.38 -17.51
N PHE A 37 2.64 10.27 -16.50
CA PHE A 37 1.84 11.48 -16.61
C PHE A 37 2.30 12.42 -17.74
N ARG A 38 3.61 12.48 -18.03
CA ARG A 38 4.18 13.32 -19.08
C ARG A 38 4.14 12.70 -20.48
N ARG A 39 4.26 11.37 -20.58
CA ARG A 39 4.45 10.68 -21.87
C ARG A 39 3.26 9.84 -22.32
N HIS A 40 2.44 9.37 -21.38
CA HIS A 40 1.41 8.36 -21.62
C HIS A 40 0.14 8.63 -20.80
N ARG A 41 -0.23 9.91 -20.65
CA ARG A 41 -1.32 10.34 -19.76
C ARG A 41 -2.66 9.63 -20.02
N ASP A 42 -2.97 9.36 -21.29
CA ASP A 42 -4.28 8.84 -21.70
C ASP A 42 -4.31 7.30 -21.86
N VAL A 43 -3.20 6.62 -21.56
CA VAL A 43 -3.10 5.17 -21.67
C VAL A 43 -3.82 4.52 -20.49
N LYS A 44 -4.79 3.65 -20.79
CA LYS A 44 -5.52 2.85 -19.78
C LYS A 44 -4.82 1.52 -19.56
N VAL A 45 -4.67 1.13 -18.30
CA VAL A 45 -4.09 -0.15 -17.88
C VAL A 45 -4.92 -0.80 -16.78
N THR A 46 -4.75 -2.11 -16.59
CA THR A 46 -5.42 -2.89 -15.54
C THR A 46 -4.37 -3.59 -14.68
N PHE A 47 -4.55 -3.57 -13.36
CA PHE A 47 -3.72 -4.31 -12.40
C PHE A 47 -4.49 -5.50 -11.83
N GLY A 48 -3.82 -6.63 -11.68
CA GLY A 48 -4.32 -7.80 -10.97
C GLY A 48 -3.37 -8.21 -9.85
N ILE A 49 -3.93 -8.67 -8.73
CA ILE A 49 -3.16 -9.22 -7.61
C ILE A 49 -3.31 -10.74 -7.66
N HIS A 50 -2.19 -11.45 -7.56
CA HIS A 50 -2.18 -12.91 -7.57
C HIS A 50 -1.37 -13.45 -6.40
N ASN A 51 -2.03 -14.20 -5.52
CA ASN A 51 -1.36 -14.95 -4.46
C ASN A 51 -0.69 -16.20 -5.05
N ARG A 52 0.64 -16.24 -5.06
CA ARG A 52 1.42 -17.37 -5.57
C ARG A 52 1.54 -18.54 -4.57
N THR A 53 1.00 -18.39 -3.36
CA THR A 53 1.08 -19.40 -2.29
C THR A 53 -0.31 -19.96 -1.97
N SER A 54 -0.63 -21.14 -2.49
CA SER A 54 -1.96 -21.76 -2.36
C SER A 54 -2.35 -22.16 -0.93
N ARG A 55 -1.37 -22.49 -0.09
CA ARG A 55 -1.59 -22.90 1.31
C ARG A 55 -1.94 -21.75 2.26
N VAL A 56 -1.75 -20.50 1.84
CA VAL A 56 -2.04 -19.31 2.66
C VAL A 56 -3.24 -18.60 2.06
N ARG A 57 -4.32 -18.48 2.82
CA ARG A 57 -5.50 -17.69 2.43
C ARG A 57 -5.25 -16.22 2.77
N LEU A 58 -5.53 -15.31 1.84
CA LEU A 58 -5.38 -13.86 2.02
C LEU A 58 -6.65 -13.17 2.56
N GLY A 59 -7.75 -13.92 2.67
CA GLY A 59 -9.04 -13.45 3.16
C GLY A 59 -9.85 -14.65 3.65
N GLU A 60 -11.01 -14.35 4.22
CA GLU A 60 -11.99 -15.35 4.64
C GLU A 60 -12.59 -16.10 3.44
#